data_AF-A0A2D7PFT9-F1
#
_entry.id   AF-A0A2D7PFT9-F1
#
_cell.length_a   1.000
_cell.length_b   1.000
_cell.length_c   1.000
_cell.angle_alpha   90.00
_cell.angle_beta   90.00
_cell.angle_gamma   90.00
#
_symmetry.space_group_name_H-M   'P 1'
#
loop_
_entity.id
_entity.type
_entity.pdbx_description
1 polymer ?
#
loop_
_entity_poly.entity_id
_entity_poly.type
_entity_poly.pdbx_seq_one_letter_code
_entity_poly.pdbx_strand_id
1 'polypeptide(L)' 'MKMFLTEFKDKNISFSGPNIIAETLELAKLTAEAHGLIITGEFNEIHVSEDSPDYTYVNKINEDDITIH' A
#
# COMPACT_ATOMS: atom_id res chain seq x y z
N MET A 1 2.28 15.81 1.92
CA MET A 1 1.20 14.84 1.65
C MET A 1 1.72 13.62 0.92
N LYS A 2 1.37 12.43 1.44
CA LYS A 2 1.70 11.10 0.91
C LYS A 2 0.42 10.27 0.79
N MET A 3 0.39 9.30 -0.11
CA MET A 3 -0.71 8.35 -0.24
C MET A 3 -0.28 6.99 0.34
N PHE A 4 -1.11 6.43 1.21
CA PHE A 4 -0.86 5.16 1.85
C PHE A 4 -1.91 4.14 1.39
N LEU A 5 -1.44 2.97 1.01
CA LEU A 5 -2.26 1.85 0.59
C LEU A 5 -2.81 1.16 1.84
N THR A 6 -4.07 0.75 1.78
CA THR A 6 -4.72 0.05 2.89
C THR A 6 -5.37 -1.25 2.48
N GLU A 7 -5.57 -2.12 3.46
CA GLU A 7 -6.39 -3.32 3.36
C GLU A 7 -7.30 -3.45 4.57
N PHE A 8 -8.34 -4.26 4.45
CA PHE A 8 -9.14 -4.74 5.58
C PHE A 8 -9.34 -6.24 5.47
N LYS A 9 -9.68 -6.89 6.59
CA LYS A 9 -9.92 -8.34 6.63
C LYS A 9 -11.39 -8.63 6.83
N ASP A 10 -11.95 -9.48 5.98
CA ASP A 10 -13.24 -10.14 6.20
C ASP A 10 -13.09 -11.64 6.02
N LYS A 11 -13.60 -12.43 6.96
CA LYS A 11 -13.54 -13.92 6.92
C LYS A 11 -12.14 -14.48 6.63
N ASN A 12 -11.09 -13.88 7.23
CA ASN A 12 -9.67 -14.20 7.02
C ASN A 12 -9.14 -13.96 5.59
N ILE A 13 -9.90 -13.25 4.75
CA ILE A 13 -9.48 -12.82 3.41
C ILE A 13 -9.14 -11.32 3.50
N SER A 14 -7.97 -10.94 2.98
CA SER A 14 -7.58 -9.54 2.83
C SER A 14 -8.23 -8.93 1.58
N PHE A 15 -8.80 -7.75 1.72
CA PHE A 15 -9.36 -6.95 0.64
C PHE A 15 -8.69 -5.58 0.59
N SER A 16 -8.48 -5.04 -0.60
CA SER A 16 -7.99 -3.68 -0.77
C SER A 16 -8.99 -2.67 -0.19
N GLY A 17 -8.49 -1.78 0.67
CA GLY A 17 -9.24 -0.69 1.26
C GLY A 17 -9.06 0.63 0.50
N PRO A 18 -9.74 1.70 0.95
CA PRO A 18 -9.51 3.04 0.41
C PRO A 18 -8.11 3.55 0.79
N ASN A 19 -7.42 4.18 -0.15
CA ASN A 19 -6.13 4.81 0.13
C ASN A 19 -6.30 6.00 1.09
N ILE A 20 -5.33 6.18 1.98
CA ILE A 20 -5.31 7.29 2.95
C ILE A 20 -4.31 8.34 2.47
N ILE A 21 -4.73 9.58 2.40
CA ILE A 21 -3.86 10.72 2.13
C ILE A 21 -3.54 11.39 3.46
N ALA A 22 -2.26 11.44 3.84
CA ALA A 22 -1.83 12.02 5.10
C ALA A 22 -0.44 12.68 4.98
N GLU A 23 -0.10 13.55 5.94
CA GLU A 23 1.23 14.17 6.00
C GLU A 23 2.31 13.21 6.51
N THR A 24 1.95 12.32 7.42
CA THR A 24 2.86 11.36 8.05
C THR A 24 2.24 9.96 8.09
N LEU A 25 3.11 8.94 8.16
CA LEU A 25 2.68 7.56 8.36
C LEU A 25 1.90 7.38 9.67
N GLU A 26 2.27 8.09 10.72
CA GLU A 26 1.60 8.03 12.01
C GLU A 26 0.13 8.50 11.91
N LEU A 27 -0.12 9.62 11.23
CA LEU A 27 -1.47 10.11 10.99
C LEU A 27 -2.28 9.14 10.09
N ALA A 28 -1.62 8.51 9.12
CA ALA A 28 -2.23 7.48 8.28
C ALA A 28 -2.62 6.24 9.09
N LYS A 29 -1.76 5.77 9.99
CA LYS A 29 -2.04 4.63 10.90
C LYS A 29 -3.19 4.93 11.84
N LEU A 30 -3.21 6.10 12.47
CA LEU A 30 -4.32 6.53 13.33
C LEU A 30 -5.65 6.54 12.58
N THR A 31 -5.64 7.05 11.33
CA THR A 31 -6.83 7.07 10.48
C THR A 31 -7.25 5.66 10.08
N ALA A 32 -6.30 4.79 9.72
CA ALA A 32 -6.56 3.41 9.34
C ALA A 32 -7.19 2.61 10.50
N GLU A 33 -6.59 2.69 11.69
CA GLU A 33 -7.07 2.01 12.90
C GLU A 33 -8.49 2.44 13.26
N ALA A 34 -8.79 3.74 13.18
CA ALA A 34 -10.13 4.27 13.46
C ALA A 34 -11.22 3.72 12.52
N HIS A 35 -10.84 3.22 11.34
CA HIS A 35 -11.74 2.69 10.32
C HIS A 35 -11.60 1.17 10.10
N GLY A 36 -10.85 0.46 10.96
CA GLY A 36 -10.63 -0.98 10.81
C GLY A 36 -9.79 -1.36 9.58
N LEU A 37 -8.96 -0.43 9.10
CA LEU A 37 -8.04 -0.61 7.99
C LEU A 37 -6.62 -0.89 8.50
N ILE A 38 -5.80 -1.50 7.66
CA ILE A 38 -4.39 -1.82 7.89
C ILE A 38 -3.57 -1.15 6.80
N ILE A 39 -2.54 -0.39 7.17
CA ILE A 39 -1.60 0.21 6.20
C ILE A 39 -0.71 -0.90 5.64
N THR A 40 -0.67 -1.07 4.32
CA THR A 40 0.13 -2.09 3.64
C THR A 40 1.30 -1.51 2.83
N GLY A 41 1.30 -0.21 2.59
CA GLY A 41 2.42 0.46 1.91
C GLY A 41 2.24 1.96 1.76
N GLU A 42 3.29 2.60 1.24
CA GLU A 42 3.27 3.98 0.78
C GLU A 42 3.38 3.98 -0.75
N PHE A 43 2.50 4.72 -1.41
CA PHE A 43 2.55 4.91 -2.85
C PHE A 43 3.64 5.94 -3.19
N ASN A 44 4.63 5.51 -3.98
CA ASN A 44 5.76 6.33 -4.38
C ASN A 44 5.61 6.88 -5.81
N GLU A 45 5.55 6.00 -6.83
CA GLU A 45 5.51 6.40 -8.24
C GLU A 45 4.80 5.37 -9.12
N ILE A 46 4.32 5.81 -10.28
CA ILE A 46 3.80 4.93 -11.34
C ILE A 46 4.83 4.91 -12.46
N HIS A 47 5.27 3.71 -12.84
CA HIS A 47 6.03 3.49 -14.07
C HIS A 47 5.07 3.04 -15.17
N VAL A 48 4.97 3.82 -16.23
CA VAL A 48 4.24 3.43 -17.45
C VAL A 48 5.29 3.07 -18.50
N SER A 49 5.40 1.79 -18.83
CA SER A 49 6.21 1.33 -19.95
C SER A 49 5.34 1.21 -21.20
N GLU A 50 5.79 1.79 -22.32
CA GLU A 50 5.07 1.77 -23.60
C GLU A 50 4.90 0.33 -24.17
N ASP A 51 5.70 -0.62 -23.71
CA ASP A 51 5.73 -2.01 -24.20
C ASP A 51 4.71 -2.95 -23.54
N SER A 52 3.79 -2.45 -22.70
CA SER A 52 2.82 -3.28 -21.97
C SER A 52 1.45 -2.59 -21.90
N PRO A 53 0.47 -3.00 -22.71
CA PRO A 53 -0.90 -2.48 -22.59
C PRO A 53 -1.61 -2.94 -21.29
N ASP A 54 -0.99 -3.84 -20.54
CA ASP A 54 -1.48 -4.32 -19.25
C ASP A 54 -0.69 -3.67 -18.12
N TYR A 55 -1.32 -2.69 -17.47
CA TYR A 55 -0.84 -2.03 -16.25
C TYR A 55 -0.68 -3.05 -15.11
N THR A 56 0.48 -3.69 -15.02
CA THR A 56 0.84 -4.54 -13.88
C THR A 56 1.52 -3.68 -12.83
N TYR A 57 0.85 -3.48 -11.69
CA TYR A 57 1.42 -2.84 -10.51
C TYR A 57 2.49 -3.75 -9.92
N VAL A 58 3.76 -3.44 -10.15
CA VAL A 58 4.87 -4.17 -9.55
C VAL A 58 5.26 -3.47 -8.26
N ASN A 59 4.95 -4.08 -7.11
CA ASN A 59 5.53 -3.66 -5.83
C ASN A 59 7.05 -3.86 -5.92
N LYS A 60 7.82 -2.77 -5.97
CA LYS A 60 9.27 -2.82 -5.94
C LYS A 60 9.69 -3.12 -4.50
N ILE A 61 9.91 -4.40 -4.20
CA ILE A 61 10.54 -4.81 -2.94
C ILE A 61 12.02 -4.45 -3.08
N ASN A 62 12.55 -3.61 -2.20
CA ASN A 62 13.99 -3.37 -2.16
C ASN A 62 14.67 -4.68 -1.76
N GLU A 63 15.65 -5.14 -2.55
CA GLU A 63 16.33 -6.42 -2.34
C GLU A 63 17.04 -6.49 -0.97
N ASP A 64 17.33 -5.34 -0.36
CA ASP A 64 17.96 -5.21 0.95
C ASP A 64 17.02 -5.55 2.14
N ASP A 65 15.70 -5.62 1.92
CA ASP A 65 14.70 -5.90 2.97
C ASP A 65 14.34 -7.39 3.09
N ILE A 66 14.97 -8.28 2.31
CA ILE A 66 14.69 -9.72 2.34
C ILE A 66 15.71 -10.44 3.24
N THR A 67 15.41 -10.56 4.53
CA THR A 67 16.03 -11.59 5.39
C THR A 67 15.13 -12.83 5.40
N ILE A 68 15.57 -13.90 4.72
CA ILE A 68 14.92 -15.21 4.77
C ILE A 68 15.58 -16.02 5.90
N HIS A 69 14.79 -16.48 6.87
CA HIS A 69 15.14 -17.58 7.78
C HIS A 69 14.23 -18.77 7.49
#